data_AF-A0A937TFM2-F1
#
_entry.id   AF-A0A937TFM2-F1
#
_cell.length_a   1.000
_cell.length_b   1.000
_cell.length_c   1.000
_cell.angle_alpha   90.00
_cell.angle_beta   90.00
_cell.angle_gamma   90.00
#
_symmetry.space_group_name_H-M   'P 1'
#
loop_
_entity.id
_entity.type
_entity.pdbx_description
1 polymer ?
#
loop_
_entity_poly.entity_id
_entity_poly.type
_entity_poly.pdbx_seq_one_letter_code
_entity_poly.pdbx_strand_id
1 'polypeptide(L)'
;MGSRKVSIPDTPPSEVQLIALQQLAERDDADPVQAERTALNIASNRLARASDRVKAIELCTRLKSTSALPLFREIMTSEKADVSIRTSAITAVAALGDQTDEPALQQLASSKDDRVRAAAVDALSRIRRQG
;
A
#
# COMPACT_ATOMS: atom_id res chain seq x y z
N MET A 1 46.52 -3.65 -10.76
CA MET A 1 45.21 -3.75 -11.43
C MET A 1 44.13 -3.58 -10.38
N GLY A 2 43.65 -2.35 -10.19
CA GLY A 2 42.71 -1.99 -9.14
C GLY A 2 41.26 -2.04 -9.65
N SER A 3 40.49 -2.97 -9.12
CA SER A 3 39.06 -3.12 -9.41
C SER A 3 38.20 -2.07 -8.72
N ARG A 4 37.00 -1.90 -9.28
CA ARG A 4 35.77 -1.26 -8.77
C ARG A 4 35.58 0.21 -9.11
N LYS A 5 34.95 0.45 -10.26
CA LYS A 5 33.92 1.48 -10.35
C LYS A 5 32.64 0.88 -9.75
N VAL A 6 32.30 1.30 -8.53
CA VAL A 6 30.99 1.06 -7.94
C VAL A 6 29.99 1.85 -8.78
N SER A 7 29.18 1.16 -9.57
CA SER A 7 28.05 1.78 -10.26
C SER A 7 26.90 1.84 -9.26
N ILE A 8 26.69 3.04 -8.71
CA ILE A 8 25.53 3.37 -7.88
C ILE A 8 24.33 3.46 -8.84
N PRO A 9 23.22 2.74 -8.63
CA PRO A 9 22.02 2.97 -9.44
C PRO A 9 21.43 4.35 -9.09
N ASP A 10 21.36 5.23 -10.09
CA ASP A 10 20.71 6.54 -10.09
C ASP A 10 19.20 6.41 -9.81
N THR A 11 18.85 6.19 -8.54
CA THR A 11 17.49 6.38 -8.06
C THR A 11 17.47 7.76 -7.38
N PRO A 12 16.70 8.75 -7.87
CA PRO A 12 16.72 10.08 -7.28
C PRO A 12 16.29 10.00 -5.79
N PRO A 13 16.80 10.89 -4.93
CA PRO A 13 16.45 10.90 -3.52
C PRO A 13 14.93 10.95 -3.37
N SER A 14 14.41 10.05 -2.54
CA SER A 14 12.99 9.78 -2.23
C SER A 14 12.03 10.97 -2.21
N GLU A 15 12.51 12.17 -1.92
CA GLU A 15 11.70 13.40 -2.02
C GLU A 15 11.13 13.60 -3.42
N VAL A 16 11.87 13.27 -4.48
CA VAL A 16 11.41 13.43 -5.86
C VAL A 16 10.26 12.47 -6.19
N GLN A 17 10.32 11.22 -5.71
CA GLN A 17 9.25 10.24 -5.93
C GLN A 17 7.99 10.59 -5.13
N LEU A 18 8.18 11.13 -3.93
CA LEU A 18 7.11 11.53 -3.02
C LEU A 18 6.43 12.82 -3.50
N ILE A 19 7.20 13.79 -3.99
CA ILE A 19 6.70 14.97 -4.69
C ILE A 19 6.00 14.56 -5.99
N ALA A 20 6.55 13.63 -6.77
CA ALA A 20 5.88 13.16 -7.98
C ALA A 20 4.54 12.47 -7.68
N LEU A 21 4.46 11.64 -6.63
CA LEU A 21 3.22 10.97 -6.23
C LEU A 21 2.18 11.95 -5.68
N GLN A 22 2.64 12.97 -4.96
CA GLN A 22 1.79 14.02 -4.38
C GLN A 22 1.33 15.01 -5.46
N GLN A 23 2.20 15.40 -6.38
CA GLN A 23 1.86 16.21 -7.55
C GLN A 23 0.92 15.47 -8.51
N LEU A 24 1.11 14.17 -8.76
CA LEU A 24 0.15 13.39 -9.57
C LEU A 24 -1.24 13.31 -8.91
N ALA A 25 -1.30 13.35 -7.59
CA ALA A 25 -2.57 13.36 -6.87
C ALA A 25 -3.26 14.74 -6.82
N GLU A 26 -2.48 15.81 -6.93
CA GLU A 26 -2.94 17.21 -6.83
C GLU A 26 -3.14 17.87 -8.20
N ARG A 27 -2.79 17.17 -9.28
CA ARG A 27 -2.93 17.63 -10.65
C ARG A 27 -4.30 17.27 -11.20
N ASP A 28 -5.13 18.28 -11.45
CA ASP A 28 -6.42 18.15 -12.14
C ASP A 28 -6.27 17.56 -13.57
N ASP A 29 -5.06 17.57 -14.14
CA ASP A 29 -4.71 17.04 -15.46
C ASP A 29 -4.09 15.62 -15.44
N ALA A 30 -3.88 15.02 -14.27
CA ALA A 30 -3.23 13.72 -14.18
C ALA A 30 -4.18 12.60 -14.67
N ASP A 31 -3.71 11.82 -15.67
CA ASP A 31 -4.41 10.61 -16.12
C ASP A 31 -4.57 9.63 -14.94
N PRO A 32 -5.80 9.37 -14.46
CA PRO A 32 -6.04 8.50 -13.31
C PRO A 32 -5.50 7.08 -13.52
N VAL A 33 -5.51 6.59 -14.77
CA VAL A 33 -5.00 5.26 -15.12
C VAL A 33 -3.48 5.22 -14.97
N GLN A 34 -2.78 6.27 -15.40
CA GLN A 34 -1.33 6.34 -15.25
C GLN A 34 -0.92 6.52 -13.77
N ALA A 35 -1.70 7.30 -13.01
CA ALA A 35 -1.50 7.46 -11.57
C ALA A 35 -1.67 6.13 -10.82
N GLU A 36 -2.74 5.39 -11.12
CA GLU A 36 -3.00 4.06 -10.57
C GLU A 36 -1.87 3.09 -10.89
N ARG A 37 -1.45 2.99 -12.16
CA ARG A 37 -0.36 2.09 -12.58
C ARG A 37 0.96 2.39 -11.86
N THR A 38 1.28 3.67 -11.73
CA THR A 38 2.51 4.12 -11.06
C THR A 38 2.46 3.78 -9.57
N ALA A 39 1.33 4.06 -8.93
CA ALA A 39 1.12 3.71 -7.53
C ALA A 39 1.20 2.20 -7.31
N LEU A 40 0.55 1.39 -8.14
CA LEU A 40 0.58 -0.08 -8.00
C LEU A 40 2.00 -0.65 -8.13
N ASN A 41 2.80 -0.09 -9.05
CA ASN A 41 4.20 -0.47 -9.20
C ASN A 41 5.02 -0.14 -7.94
N ILE A 42 4.82 1.05 -7.35
CA ILE A 42 5.51 1.45 -6.11
C ILE A 42 5.04 0.57 -4.94
N ALA A 43 3.73 0.36 -4.79
CA ALA A 43 3.16 -0.45 -3.71
C ALA A 43 3.66 -1.90 -3.71
N SER A 44 3.89 -2.48 -4.89
CA SER A 44 4.40 -3.86 -5.06
C SER A 44 5.93 -3.98 -4.98
N ASN A 45 6.67 -2.88 -5.20
CA ASN A 45 8.13 -2.90 -5.19
C ASN A 45 8.69 -3.07 -3.78
N ARG A 46 9.13 -4.27 -3.43
CA ARG A 46 9.73 -4.59 -2.12
C ARG A 46 11.05 -3.87 -1.83
N LEU A 47 11.71 -3.28 -2.85
CA LEU A 47 12.91 -2.45 -2.68
C LEU A 47 12.58 -0.97 -2.42
N ALA A 48 11.33 -0.55 -2.66
CA ALA A 48 10.89 0.80 -2.34
C ALA A 48 10.78 1.00 -0.82
N ARG A 49 10.95 2.24 -0.37
CA ARG A 49 10.85 2.56 1.07
C ARG A 49 9.44 2.30 1.57
N ALA A 50 9.33 1.92 2.85
CA ALA A 50 8.05 1.67 3.48
C ALA A 50 7.08 2.86 3.35
N SER A 51 7.58 4.09 3.50
CA SER A 51 6.81 5.33 3.33
C SER A 51 6.23 5.48 1.93
N ASP A 52 7.01 5.18 0.89
CA ASP A 52 6.60 5.36 -0.51
C ASP A 52 5.53 4.33 -0.86
N ARG A 53 5.71 3.10 -0.37
CA ARG A 53 4.71 2.03 -0.50
C ARG A 53 3.40 2.37 0.19
N VAL A 54 3.43 2.93 1.41
CA VAL A 54 2.23 3.38 2.12
C VAL A 54 1.49 4.44 1.33
N LYS A 55 2.19 5.48 0.86
CA LYS A 55 1.57 6.54 0.04
C LYS A 55 0.96 6.02 -1.25
N ALA A 56 1.61 5.03 -1.87
CA ALA A 56 1.09 4.40 -3.07
C ALA A 56 -0.19 3.59 -2.81
N ILE A 57 -0.26 2.84 -1.70
CA ILE A 57 -1.48 2.14 -1.26
C ILE A 57 -2.61 3.16 -1.00
N GLU A 58 -2.32 4.26 -0.32
CA GLU A 58 -3.28 5.34 -0.06
C GLU A 58 -3.80 5.98 -1.36
N LEU A 59 -2.91 6.22 -2.32
CA LEU A 59 -3.27 6.79 -3.62
C LEU A 59 -4.19 5.83 -4.40
N CYS A 60 -3.83 4.55 -4.53
CA CYS A 60 -4.69 3.54 -5.13
C CYS A 60 -6.07 3.48 -4.44
N THR A 61 -6.10 3.61 -3.11
CA THR A 61 -7.34 3.63 -2.33
C THR A 61 -8.20 4.86 -2.63
N ARG A 62 -7.59 6.04 -2.68
CA ARG A 62 -8.29 7.29 -3.03
C ARG A 62 -8.84 7.26 -4.46
N LEU A 63 -8.10 6.64 -5.39
CA LEU A 63 -8.53 6.41 -6.76
C LEU A 63 -9.59 5.31 -6.90
N LYS A 64 -10.00 4.66 -5.80
CA LYS A 64 -10.95 3.54 -5.77
C LYS A 64 -10.53 2.38 -6.69
N SER A 65 -9.23 2.14 -6.79
CA SER A 65 -8.66 1.06 -7.62
C SER A 65 -8.94 -0.31 -7.00
N THR A 66 -10.02 -0.96 -7.44
CA THR A 66 -10.32 -2.35 -7.05
C THR A 66 -9.34 -3.34 -7.66
N SER A 67 -8.65 -2.97 -8.75
CA SER A 67 -7.59 -3.77 -9.37
C SER A 67 -6.38 -4.00 -8.42
N ALA A 68 -6.19 -3.12 -7.43
CA ALA A 68 -5.13 -3.21 -6.43
C ALA A 68 -5.45 -4.18 -5.27
N LEU A 69 -6.71 -4.64 -5.12
CA LEU A 69 -7.13 -5.50 -4.01
C LEU A 69 -6.30 -6.79 -3.85
N PRO A 70 -5.96 -7.54 -4.91
CA PRO A 70 -5.14 -8.74 -4.77
C PRO A 70 -3.78 -8.44 -4.12
N LEU A 71 -3.16 -7.31 -4.48
CA LEU A 71 -1.89 -6.88 -3.89
C LEU A 71 -2.07 -6.50 -2.42
N PHE A 72 -3.13 -5.78 -2.07
CA PHE A 72 -3.37 -5.39 -0.68
C PHE A 72 -3.65 -6.59 0.22
N ARG A 73 -4.38 -7.59 -0.30
CA ARG A 73 -4.62 -8.87 0.38
C ARG A 73 -3.31 -9.64 0.64
N GLU A 74 -2.40 -9.66 -0.33
CA GLU A 74 -1.05 -10.22 -0.15
C GLU A 74 -0.28 -9.45 0.94
N ILE A 75 -0.27 -8.11 0.87
CA ILE A 75 0.50 -7.28 1.78
C ILE A 75 0.00 -7.39 3.22
N MET A 76 -1.31 -7.32 3.47
CA MET A 76 -1.86 -7.31 4.83
C MET A 76 -1.55 -8.60 5.60
N THR A 77 -1.47 -9.73 4.90
CA THR A 77 -1.17 -11.05 5.44
C THR A 77 0.33 -11.38 5.46
N SER A 78 1.18 -10.55 4.85
CA SER A 78 2.62 -10.79 4.80
C SER A 78 3.33 -10.45 6.11
N GLU A 79 3.87 -11.45 6.80
CA GLU A 79 4.70 -11.24 8.01
C GLU A 79 6.04 -10.55 7.72
N LYS A 80 6.48 -10.55 6.45
CA LYS A 80 7.73 -9.91 6.03
C LYS A 80 7.57 -8.41 5.73
N ALA A 81 6.34 -7.95 5.56
CA ALA A 81 6.08 -6.54 5.28
C ALA A 81 6.19 -5.73 6.58
N ASP A 82 6.72 -4.50 6.46
CA ASP A 82 6.70 -3.55 7.56
C ASP A 82 5.26 -3.34 8.05
N VAL A 83 5.11 -3.23 9.37
CA VAL A 83 3.81 -3.05 10.03
C VAL A 83 3.05 -1.86 9.46
N SER A 84 3.71 -0.74 9.13
CA SER A 84 3.03 0.43 8.57
C SER A 84 2.39 0.15 7.20
N ILE A 85 3.06 -0.68 6.40
CA ILE A 85 2.58 -1.09 5.06
C ILE A 85 1.42 -2.07 5.23
N ARG A 86 1.52 -3.00 6.18
CA ARG A 86 0.44 -3.94 6.50
C ARG A 86 -0.81 -3.22 6.98
N THR A 87 -0.70 -2.28 7.92
CA THR A 87 -1.85 -1.52 8.42
C THR A 87 -2.49 -0.64 7.35
N SER A 88 -1.67 -0.07 6.45
CA SER A 88 -2.17 0.67 5.29
C SER A 88 -2.96 -0.24 4.34
N ALA A 89 -2.45 -1.44 4.04
CA ALA A 89 -3.14 -2.42 3.21
C ALA A 89 -4.45 -2.93 3.86
N ILE A 90 -4.48 -3.15 5.18
CA ILE A 90 -5.71 -3.50 5.91
C ILE A 90 -6.77 -2.41 5.74
N THR A 91 -6.37 -1.15 5.89
CA THR A 91 -7.26 0.01 5.75
C THR A 91 -7.78 0.13 4.31
N ALA A 92 -6.92 -0.12 3.32
CA ALA A 92 -7.29 -0.12 1.91
C ALA A 92 -8.30 -1.24 1.58
N VAL A 93 -8.07 -2.46 2.08
CA VAL A 93 -9.02 -3.58 1.94
C VAL A 93 -10.37 -3.24 2.58
N ALA A 94 -10.39 -2.60 3.75
CA ALA A 94 -11.64 -2.16 4.38
C ALA A 94 -12.42 -1.10 3.58
N ALA A 95 -11.73 -0.33 2.75
CA ALA A 95 -12.32 0.75 1.96
C ALA A 95 -12.80 0.30 0.58
N LEU A 96 -12.15 -0.70 -0.01
CA LEU A 96 -12.36 -1.12 -1.40
C LEU A 96 -12.90 -2.55 -1.54
N GLY A 97 -12.64 -3.38 -0.53
CA GLY A 97 -12.99 -4.80 -0.52
C GLY A 97 -14.44 -5.05 -0.13
N ASP A 98 -14.74 -6.29 0.22
CA ASP A 98 -16.08 -6.76 0.52
C ASP A 98 -16.06 -7.82 1.64
N GLN A 99 -17.22 -8.42 1.94
CA GLN A 99 -17.34 -9.42 3.00
C GLN A 99 -16.45 -10.66 2.81
N THR A 100 -15.93 -10.92 1.60
CA THR A 100 -14.99 -12.02 1.37
C THR A 100 -13.64 -11.82 2.07
N ASP A 101 -13.31 -10.59 2.47
CA ASP A 101 -12.11 -10.25 3.25
C ASP A 101 -12.25 -10.53 4.76
N GLU A 102 -13.47 -10.79 5.25
CA GLU A 102 -13.73 -10.97 6.68
C GLU A 102 -12.87 -12.06 7.35
N PRO A 103 -12.71 -13.28 6.80
CA PRO A 103 -11.91 -14.32 7.45
C PRO A 103 -10.44 -13.91 7.67
N ALA A 104 -9.84 -13.24 6.68
CA ALA A 104 -8.47 -12.77 6.78
C ALA A 104 -8.34 -11.65 7.82
N LEU A 105 -9.31 -10.73 7.86
CA LEU A 105 -9.35 -9.65 8.86
C LEU A 105 -9.59 -10.19 10.28
N GLN A 106 -10.40 -11.23 10.47
CA GLN A 106 -10.59 -11.91 11.76
C GLN A 106 -9.28 -12.53 12.27
N GLN A 107 -8.51 -13.16 11.38
CA GLN A 107 -7.18 -13.68 11.74
C GLN A 107 -6.24 -12.54 12.17
N LEU A 108 -6.23 -11.43 11.43
CA LEU A 108 -5.40 -10.26 11.75
C LEU A 108 -5.84 -9.54 13.03
N ALA A 109 -7.13 -9.59 13.38
CA ALA A 109 -7.66 -9.11 14.65
C ALA A 109 -7.19 -9.93 15.87
N SER A 110 -6.52 -11.07 15.64
CA SER A 110 -5.83 -11.85 16.67
C SER A 110 -4.31 -11.70 16.60
N SER A 111 -3.79 -10.72 15.84
CA SER A 111 -2.35 -10.51 15.68
C SER A 111 -1.67 -10.11 17.00
N LYS A 112 -0.44 -10.58 17.17
CA LYS A 112 0.46 -10.18 18.27
C LYS A 112 0.94 -8.73 18.14
N ASP A 113 0.93 -8.16 16.94
CA ASP A 113 1.24 -6.75 16.74
C ASP A 113 -0.02 -5.90 16.99
N ASP A 114 0.06 -4.99 17.95
CA ASP A 114 -1.06 -4.17 18.40
C ASP A 114 -1.61 -3.26 17.31
N ARG A 115 -0.75 -2.75 16.41
CA ARG A 115 -1.17 -1.86 15.32
C ARG A 115 -1.93 -2.63 14.25
N VAL A 116 -1.44 -3.82 13.90
CA VAL A 116 -2.14 -4.72 12.97
C VAL A 116 -3.47 -5.16 13.54
N ARG A 117 -3.50 -5.55 14.82
CA ARG A 117 -4.72 -5.96 15.50
C ARG A 117 -5.76 -4.84 15.50
N ALA A 118 -5.37 -3.63 15.89
CA ALA A 118 -6.27 -2.47 15.92
C ALA A 118 -6.81 -2.14 14.51
N ALA A 119 -5.96 -2.12 13.49
CA ALA A 119 -6.38 -1.86 12.11
C ALA A 119 -7.39 -2.91 11.62
N ALA A 120 -7.17 -4.20 11.94
CA ALA A 120 -8.05 -5.28 11.53
C ALA A 120 -9.43 -5.22 12.21
N VAL A 121 -9.49 -4.84 13.49
CA VAL A 121 -10.76 -4.65 14.21
C VAL A 121 -11.58 -3.51 13.61
N ASP A 122 -10.95 -2.39 13.26
CA ASP A 122 -11.64 -1.28 12.58
C ASP A 122 -12.10 -1.71 11.18
N ALA A 123 -11.25 -2.41 10.43
CA ALA A 123 -11.58 -2.93 9.10
C ALA A 123 -12.79 -3.86 9.11
N LEU A 124 -12.86 -4.81 10.05
CA LEU A 124 -14.02 -5.69 10.23
C LEU A 124 -15.31 -4.89 10.47
N SER A 125 -15.23 -3.87 11.32
CA SER A 125 -16.36 -3.01 11.63
C SER A 125 -16.86 -2.24 10.41
N ARG A 126 -15.96 -1.86 9.49
CA ARG A 126 -16.32 -1.18 8.24
C ARG A 126 -16.96 -2.12 7.24
N ILE A 127 -16.34 -3.26 6.94
CA ILE A 127 -16.84 -4.21 5.93
C ILE A 127 -18.21 -4.77 6.33
N ARG A 128 -18.43 -5.05 7.62
CA ARG A 128 -19.75 -5.50 8.12
C ARG A 128 -20.87 -4.46 8.00
N ARG A 129 -20.53 -3.17 7.85
CA ARG A 129 -21.52 -2.11 7.57
C ARG A 129 -21.79 -1.92 6.08
N GLN A 130 -20.96 -2.50 5.21
CA GLN A 130 -21.03 -2.32 3.75
C GLN A 130 -21.87 -3.41 3.06
N GLY A 131 -22.11 -4.55 3.71
CA GLY A 131 -23.04 -5.58 3.25
C GLY A 131 -24.29 -5.63 4.10
#